data_AF-A0AAU3D4F4-F1
#
_entry.id   AF-A0AAU3D4F4-F1
#
_cell.length_a   1.000
_cell.length_b   1.000
_cell.length_c   1.000
_cell.angle_alpha   90.00
_cell.angle_beta   90.00
_cell.angle_gamma   90.00
#
_symmetry.space_group_name_H-M   'P 1'
#
loop_
_entity.id
_entity.type
_entity.pdbx_description
1 polymer ?
#
loop_
_entity_poly.entity_id
_entity_poly.type
_entity_poly.pdbx_seq_one_letter_code
_entity_poly.pdbx_strand_id
1 'polypeptide(L)'
;MGTAGMVVSLAVAGWLIWVLPGPHLAAGLGIGPVDGTMTISSCYEATDYEGYDDGTDCTGVYSPRVEGEPRRRITLDKAATSHRAGSTLEVRLVRGRAYEPSGYAAGTWVTASGLILGPFLALSLFFRASARHGEWSHNGDYVLVFIAAELASLVVGFVFGLTVSLALTLSG
;
A
#
# COMPACT_ATOMS: atom_id res chain seq x y z
N MET A 1 -21.87 -24.58 -7.13
CA MET A 1 -21.20 -23.49 -7.89
C MET A 1 -20.74 -22.31 -7.00
N GLY A 2 -21.48 -21.89 -5.97
CA GLY A 2 -21.09 -20.71 -5.18
C GLY A 2 -19.83 -20.83 -4.30
N THR A 3 -19.45 -22.02 -3.82
CA THR A 3 -18.18 -22.20 -3.08
C THR A 3 -16.96 -21.98 -3.98
N ALA A 4 -17.00 -22.48 -5.21
CA ALA A 4 -15.95 -22.25 -6.21
C ALA A 4 -15.84 -20.76 -6.57
N GLY A 5 -16.97 -20.07 -6.80
CA GLY A 5 -16.98 -18.63 -7.07
C GLY A 5 -16.38 -17.78 -5.94
N MET A 6 -16.70 -18.12 -4.69
CA MET A 6 -16.12 -17.50 -3.50
C MET A 6 -14.59 -17.66 -3.46
N VAL A 7 -14.09 -18.90 -3.64
CA VAL A 7 -12.65 -19.18 -3.61
C VAL A 7 -11.92 -18.48 -4.74
N VAL A 8 -12.47 -18.52 -5.96
CA VAL A 8 -11.88 -17.83 -7.12
C VAL A 8 -11.83 -16.32 -6.90
N SER A 9 -12.90 -15.72 -6.39
CA SER A 9 -12.94 -14.28 -6.08
C SER A 9 -11.84 -13.87 -5.10
N LEU A 10 -11.71 -14.59 -3.97
CA LEU A 10 -10.67 -14.30 -2.98
C LEU A 10 -9.26 -14.57 -3.50
N ALA A 11 -9.08 -15.61 -4.33
CA ALA A 11 -7.79 -15.89 -4.96
C ALA A 11 -7.36 -14.77 -5.91
N VAL A 12 -8.30 -14.23 -6.70
CA VAL A 12 -8.04 -13.08 -7.58
C VAL A 12 -7.70 -11.83 -6.74
N ALA A 13 -8.44 -11.56 -5.66
CA ALA A 13 -8.15 -10.44 -4.76
C ALA A 13 -6.74 -10.56 -4.16
N GLY A 14 -6.39 -11.74 -3.61
CA GLY A 14 -5.07 -12.00 -3.06
C GLY A 14 -3.96 -11.86 -4.10
N TRP A 15 -4.20 -12.32 -5.34
CA TRP A 15 -3.26 -12.15 -6.44
C TRP A 15 -3.08 -10.67 -6.82
N LEU A 16 -4.16 -9.89 -6.91
CA LEU A 16 -4.09 -8.46 -7.18
C LEU A 16 -3.33 -7.71 -6.09
N ILE A 17 -3.61 -8.00 -4.81
CA ILE A 17 -2.90 -7.42 -3.67
C ILE A 17 -1.41 -7.79 -3.71
N TRP A 18 -1.09 -9.04 -4.03
CA TRP A 18 0.28 -9.50 -4.14
C TRP A 18 1.06 -8.79 -5.26
N VAL A 19 0.44 -8.60 -6.43
CA VAL A 19 1.12 -8.02 -7.61
C VAL A 19 1.17 -6.50 -7.57
N LEU A 20 0.15 -5.84 -7.02
CA LEU A 20 0.00 -4.38 -7.07
C LEU A 20 0.57 -3.69 -5.82
N PRO A 21 -0.12 -3.65 -4.66
CA PRO A 21 0.37 -2.99 -3.45
C PRO A 21 1.46 -3.78 -2.73
N GLY A 22 1.53 -5.11 -2.90
CA GLY A 22 2.43 -5.99 -2.16
C GLY A 22 3.90 -5.55 -2.12
N PRO A 23 4.55 -5.26 -3.26
CA PRO A 23 5.93 -4.80 -3.27
C PRO A 23 6.14 -3.45 -2.58
N HIS A 24 5.19 -2.52 -2.75
CA HIS A 24 5.26 -1.20 -2.12
C HIS A 24 5.05 -1.29 -0.60
N LEU A 25 4.14 -2.16 -0.16
CA LEU A 25 3.88 -2.43 1.25
C LEU A 25 5.10 -3.10 1.91
N ALA A 26 5.73 -4.08 1.25
CA ALA A 26 6.97 -4.68 1.74
C ALA A 26 8.08 -3.63 1.88
N ALA A 27 8.26 -2.78 0.87
CA ALA A 27 9.27 -1.74 0.90
C ALA A 27 9.02 -0.68 1.99
N GLY A 28 7.78 -0.22 2.13
CA GLY A 28 7.36 0.73 3.17
C GLY A 28 7.41 0.15 4.59
N LEU A 29 7.30 -1.17 4.76
CA LEU A 29 7.53 -1.85 6.04
C LEU A 29 9.01 -2.17 6.29
N GLY A 30 9.90 -1.93 5.33
CA GLY A 30 11.30 -2.32 5.43
C GLY A 30 11.54 -3.83 5.30
N ILE A 31 10.60 -4.59 4.75
CA ILE A 31 10.73 -6.02 4.49
C ILE A 31 11.52 -6.23 3.20
N GLY A 32 12.53 -7.10 3.25
CA GLY A 32 13.39 -7.41 2.11
C GLY A 32 14.71 -6.62 2.11
N PRO A 33 15.63 -6.99 1.19
CA PRO A 33 16.96 -6.39 1.13
C PRO A 33 16.89 -4.91 0.72
N VAL A 34 17.88 -4.15 1.17
CA VAL A 34 18.10 -2.77 0.70
C VAL A 34 18.73 -2.82 -0.69
N ASP A 35 18.11 -2.11 -1.64
CA ASP A 35 18.54 -2.10 -3.05
C ASP A 35 19.67 -1.09 -3.30
N GLY A 36 19.81 -0.08 -2.44
CA GLY A 36 20.90 0.89 -2.53
C GLY A 36 20.75 2.02 -1.53
N THR A 37 21.55 3.07 -1.72
CA THR A 37 21.47 4.27 -0.91
C THR A 37 21.01 5.46 -1.74
N MET A 38 20.31 6.40 -1.12
CA MET A 38 19.87 7.62 -1.76
C MET A 38 20.39 8.82 -0.99
N THR A 39 21.07 9.72 -1.69
CA THR A 39 21.48 11.02 -1.13
C THR A 39 20.42 12.05 -1.45
N ILE A 40 19.80 12.61 -0.42
CA ILE A 40 18.68 13.54 -0.54
C ILE A 40 19.17 14.91 -1.03
N SER A 41 18.52 15.47 -2.04
CA SER A 41 18.74 16.85 -2.49
C SER A 41 17.73 17.83 -1.92
N SER A 42 16.45 17.45 -1.86
CA SER A 42 15.38 18.28 -1.32
C SER A 42 14.17 17.41 -0.96
N CYS A 43 13.38 17.86 0.01
CA CYS A 43 12.09 17.28 0.36
C CYS A 43 10.99 18.34 0.23
N TYR A 44 9.79 17.90 -0.14
CA TYR A 44 8.60 18.73 -0.26
C TYR A 44 7.37 17.94 0.18
N GLU A 45 6.35 18.64 0.65
CA GLU A 45 5.04 18.05 0.87
C GLU A 45 4.45 17.66 -0.48
N ALA A 46 4.14 16.38 -0.62
CA ALA A 46 3.53 15.82 -1.81
C ALA A 46 2.01 15.98 -1.70
N THR A 47 1.38 16.34 -2.81
CA THR A 47 -0.07 16.33 -2.92
C THR A 47 -0.50 15.33 -3.98
N ASP A 48 -1.62 14.65 -3.74
CA ASP A 48 -2.22 13.79 -4.75
C ASP A 48 -2.82 14.61 -5.91
N TYR A 49 -3.44 13.92 -6.88
CA TYR A 49 -4.05 14.55 -8.06
C TYR A 49 -5.29 15.41 -7.72
N GLU A 50 -5.87 15.25 -6.54
CA GLU A 50 -6.98 16.04 -6.00
C GLU A 50 -6.50 17.20 -5.11
N GLY A 51 -5.19 17.29 -4.84
CA GLY A 51 -4.58 18.32 -4.00
C GLY A 51 -4.63 18.02 -2.50
N TYR A 52 -4.94 16.78 -2.11
CA TYR A 52 -4.86 16.34 -0.72
C TYR A 52 -3.41 15.97 -0.36
N ASP A 53 -3.09 16.10 0.93
CA ASP A 53 -1.79 15.71 1.47
C ASP A 53 -1.52 14.21 1.26
N ASP A 54 -0.49 13.92 0.46
CA ASP A 54 -0.05 12.56 0.13
C ASP A 54 1.32 12.22 0.78
N GLY A 55 1.68 12.96 1.83
CA GLY A 55 2.88 12.75 2.63
C GLY A 55 4.05 13.61 2.17
N THR A 56 5.27 13.18 2.47
CA THR A 56 6.49 13.92 2.09
C THR A 56 7.25 13.15 1.02
N ASP A 57 7.53 13.81 -0.09
CA ASP A 57 8.41 13.26 -1.13
C ASP A 57 9.78 13.92 -1.06
N CYS A 58 10.83 13.14 -1.27
CA CYS A 58 12.19 13.67 -1.36
C CYS A 58 12.84 13.30 -2.69
N THR A 59 13.46 14.26 -3.35
CA THR A 59 14.28 14.00 -4.53
C THR A 59 15.73 13.85 -4.14
N GLY A 60 16.47 13.07 -4.92
CA GLY A 60 17.87 12.80 -4.62
C GLY A 60 18.55 11.93 -5.67
N VAL A 61 19.82 11.61 -5.42
CA VAL A 61 20.61 10.73 -6.27
C VAL A 61 20.67 9.35 -5.62
N TYR A 62 20.16 8.35 -6.33
CA TYR A 62 20.24 6.95 -5.93
C TYR A 62 21.52 6.31 -6.44
N SER A 63 22.20 5.64 -5.52
CA SER A 63 23.38 4.81 -5.73
C SER A 63 22.98 3.35 -5.52
N PRO A 64 22.79 2.58 -6.60
CA PRO A 64 22.46 1.17 -6.51
C PRO A 64 23.57 0.39 -5.81
N ARG A 65 23.18 -0.66 -5.08
CA ARG A 65 24.13 -1.58 -4.43
C ARG A 65 24.80 -2.52 -5.43
N VAL A 66 24.13 -2.79 -6.55
CA VAL A 66 24.63 -3.66 -7.62
C VAL A 66 25.73 -2.92 -8.39
N GLU A 67 26.90 -3.54 -8.47
CA GLU A 67 28.01 -3.00 -9.25
C GLU A 67 27.65 -2.90 -10.75
N GLY A 68 27.98 -1.77 -11.36
CA GLY A 68 27.74 -1.52 -12.79
C GLY A 68 26.40 -0.87 -13.11
N GLU A 69 25.45 -0.78 -12.16
CA GLU A 69 24.23 -0.01 -12.39
C GLU A 69 24.50 1.50 -12.21
N PRO A 70 24.06 2.36 -13.14
CA PRO A 70 24.37 3.78 -13.07
C PRO A 70 23.60 4.47 -11.95
N ARG A 71 24.27 5.44 -11.31
CA ARG A 71 23.60 6.38 -10.40
C ARG A 71 22.55 7.17 -11.18
N ARG A 72 21.36 7.31 -10.60
CA ARG A 72 20.23 8.01 -11.24
C ARG A 72 19.50 8.88 -10.24
N ARG A 73 18.88 9.95 -10.74
CA ARG A 73 17.97 10.77 -9.93
C ARG A 73 16.63 10.05 -9.85
N ILE A 74 16.15 9.84 -8.64
CA ILE A 74 14.83 9.26 -8.37
C ILE A 74 14.18 10.02 -7.22
N THR A 75 12.90 9.73 -7.00
CA THR A 75 12.12 10.26 -5.88
C THR A 75 11.96 9.16 -4.83
N LEU A 76 12.20 9.55 -3.58
CA LEU A 76 11.80 8.85 -2.38
C LEU A 76 10.32 9.18 -2.16
N ASP A 77 9.49 8.16 -2.32
CA ASP A 77 8.04 8.24 -2.21
C ASP A 77 7.63 8.09 -0.75
N LYS A 78 6.75 8.98 -0.26
CA LYS A 78 6.11 8.86 1.07
C LYS A 78 7.13 8.64 2.20
N ALA A 79 8.16 9.49 2.24
CA ALA A 79 9.18 9.52 3.27
C ALA A 79 8.56 9.55 4.68
N ALA A 80 9.21 8.89 5.63
CA ALA A 80 8.76 8.83 7.02
C ALA A 80 8.80 10.21 7.69
N THR A 81 9.75 11.06 7.28
CA THR A 81 9.90 12.44 7.73
C THR A 81 10.62 13.28 6.69
N SER A 82 10.62 14.60 6.87
CA SER A 82 11.46 15.49 6.08
C SER A 82 12.94 15.28 6.43
N HIS A 83 13.74 14.94 5.43
CA HIS A 83 15.17 14.71 5.59
C HIS A 83 15.98 15.93 5.20
N ARG A 84 17.11 16.14 5.89
CA ARG A 84 18.04 17.24 5.56
C ARG A 84 18.72 16.97 4.21
N ALA A 85 18.82 17.99 3.37
CA ALA A 85 19.62 17.91 2.14
C ALA A 85 21.07 17.46 2.44
N GLY A 86 21.57 16.50 1.66
CA GLY A 86 22.86 15.84 1.84
C GLY A 86 22.82 14.59 2.72
N SER A 87 21.71 14.28 3.39
CA SER A 87 21.57 13.02 4.12
C SER A 87 21.60 11.84 3.15
N THR A 88 22.12 10.70 3.62
CA THR A 88 22.15 9.44 2.87
C THR A 88 21.30 8.41 3.60
N LEU A 89 20.38 7.78 2.88
CA LEU A 89 19.41 6.84 3.42
C LEU A 89 19.49 5.51 2.68
N GLU A 90 19.24 4.42 3.39
CA GLU A 90 19.05 3.11 2.80
C GLU A 90 17.64 3.01 2.23
N VAL A 91 17.53 2.67 0.94
CA VAL A 91 16.26 2.66 0.23
C VAL A 91 16.03 1.35 -0.51
N ARG A 92 14.76 1.00 -0.63
CA ARG A 92 14.24 -0.11 -1.44
C ARG A 92 13.60 0.46 -2.69
N LEU A 93 13.87 -0.13 -3.85
CA LEU A 93 13.38 0.36 -5.13
C LEU A 93 12.18 -0.48 -5.57
N VAL A 94 11.04 0.17 -5.74
CA VAL A 94 9.83 -0.47 -6.27
C VAL A 94 9.33 0.33 -7.46
N ARG A 95 9.29 -0.31 -8.63
CA ARG A 95 8.79 0.27 -9.89
C ARG A 95 9.39 1.66 -10.21
N GLY A 96 10.67 1.86 -9.90
CA GLY A 96 11.41 3.10 -10.18
C GLY A 96 11.29 4.20 -9.13
N ARG A 97 10.54 3.98 -8.04
CA ARG A 97 10.52 4.86 -6.86
C ARG A 97 11.31 4.25 -5.71
N ALA A 98 11.99 5.10 -4.95
CA ALA A 98 12.64 4.70 -3.71
C ALA A 98 11.65 4.74 -2.55
N TYR A 99 11.79 3.80 -1.63
CA TYR A 99 11.04 3.70 -0.39
C TYR A 99 12.00 3.52 0.76
N GLU A 100 11.78 4.30 1.81
CA GLU A 100 12.31 4.02 3.14
C GLU A 100 11.20 3.41 4.00
N PRO A 101 11.54 2.75 5.12
CA PRO A 101 10.55 2.30 6.08
C PRO A 101 9.74 3.49 6.60
N SER A 102 8.44 3.51 6.31
CA SER A 102 7.53 4.62 6.58
C SER A 102 6.16 4.07 6.92
N GLY A 103 5.66 4.42 8.11
CA GLY A 103 4.31 4.02 8.51
C GLY A 103 3.22 4.71 7.69
N TYR A 104 3.49 5.90 7.16
CA TYR A 104 2.59 6.57 6.21
C TYR A 104 2.51 5.81 4.88
N ALA A 105 3.66 5.39 4.33
CA ALA A 105 3.70 4.55 3.14
C ALA A 105 2.99 3.20 3.38
N ALA A 106 3.29 2.53 4.49
CA ALA A 106 2.66 1.28 4.87
C ALA A 106 1.13 1.44 5.02
N GLY A 107 0.68 2.50 5.68
CA GLY A 107 -0.73 2.84 5.83
C GLY A 107 -1.43 3.02 4.49
N THR A 108 -0.84 3.81 3.58
CA THR A 108 -1.40 4.04 2.24
C THR A 108 -1.59 2.72 1.49
N TRP A 109 -0.57 1.86 1.46
CA TRP A 109 -0.62 0.61 0.70
C TRP A 109 -1.49 -0.47 1.37
N VAL A 110 -1.66 -0.44 2.70
CA VAL A 110 -2.69 -1.24 3.38
C VAL A 110 -4.09 -0.77 3.00
N THR A 111 -4.34 0.54 3.01
CA THR A 111 -5.62 1.09 2.56
C THR A 111 -5.92 0.66 1.13
N ALA A 112 -4.96 0.82 0.20
CA ALA A 112 -5.11 0.37 -1.17
C ALA A 112 -5.40 -1.14 -1.28
N SER A 113 -4.74 -1.97 -0.48
CA SER A 113 -5.02 -3.41 -0.41
C SER A 113 -6.43 -3.70 0.07
N GLY A 114 -6.91 -2.93 1.05
CA GLY A 114 -8.25 -3.01 1.59
C GLY A 114 -9.34 -2.63 0.58
N LEU A 115 -9.14 -1.53 -0.16
CA LEU A 115 -10.02 -1.11 -1.26
C LEU A 115 -10.07 -2.13 -2.40
N ILE A 116 -8.97 -2.84 -2.66
CA ILE A 116 -8.98 -3.97 -3.60
C ILE A 116 -9.77 -5.15 -3.01
N LEU A 117 -9.65 -5.42 -1.70
CA LEU A 117 -10.28 -6.57 -1.07
C LEU A 117 -11.80 -6.42 -0.91
N GLY A 118 -12.29 -5.21 -0.65
CA GLY A 118 -13.71 -4.89 -0.39
C GLY A 118 -14.69 -5.44 -1.43
N PRO A 119 -14.54 -5.13 -2.74
CA PRO A 119 -15.43 -5.61 -3.79
C PRO A 119 -15.45 -7.14 -3.89
N PHE A 120 -14.28 -7.77 -3.76
CA PHE A 120 -14.15 -9.23 -3.88
C PHE A 120 -14.69 -9.96 -2.66
N LEU A 121 -14.61 -9.37 -1.46
CA LEU A 121 -15.29 -9.87 -0.27
C LEU A 121 -16.81 -9.80 -0.42
N ALA A 122 -17.35 -8.68 -0.88
CA ALA A 122 -18.78 -8.54 -1.15
C ALA A 122 -19.25 -9.59 -2.17
N LEU A 123 -18.51 -9.78 -3.26
CA LEU A 123 -18.80 -10.80 -4.28
C LEU A 123 -18.65 -12.24 -3.73
N SER A 124 -17.71 -12.48 -2.84
CA SER A 124 -17.52 -13.78 -2.18
C SER A 124 -18.69 -14.12 -1.25
N LEU A 125 -19.16 -13.13 -0.50
CA LEU A 125 -20.36 -13.24 0.34
C LEU A 125 -21.61 -13.47 -0.51
N PHE A 126 -21.73 -12.81 -1.66
CA PHE A 126 -22.78 -13.06 -2.67
C PHE A 126 -22.80 -14.55 -3.05
N PHE A 127 -21.69 -15.10 -3.54
CA PHE A 127 -21.65 -16.50 -3.98
C PHE A 127 -21.97 -17.49 -2.86
N ARG A 128 -21.54 -17.17 -1.63
CA ARG A 128 -21.84 -17.98 -0.45
C ARG A 128 -23.33 -17.91 -0.06
N ALA A 129 -23.96 -16.74 -0.15
CA ALA A 129 -25.38 -16.57 0.14
C ALA A 129 -26.26 -17.28 -0.89
N SER A 130 -25.95 -17.12 -2.19
CA SER A 130 -26.67 -17.80 -3.27
C SER A 130 -26.57 -19.32 -3.18
N ALA A 131 -25.41 -19.86 -2.76
CA ALA A 131 -25.24 -21.29 -2.54
C ALA A 131 -26.06 -21.85 -1.37
N ARG A 132 -26.47 -21.00 -0.41
CA ARG A 132 -27.22 -21.42 0.79
C ARG A 132 -28.74 -21.38 0.61
N HIS A 133 -29.29 -20.45 -0.17
CA HIS A 133 -30.73 -20.18 -0.17
C HIS A 133 -31.48 -20.57 -1.46
N GLY A 134 -30.81 -20.94 -2.55
CA GLY A 134 -31.48 -21.44 -3.78
C GLY A 134 -32.32 -20.41 -4.57
N GLU A 135 -32.86 -19.36 -3.94
CA GLU A 135 -33.56 -18.22 -4.53
C GLU A 135 -33.25 -16.95 -3.71
N TRP A 136 -33.40 -15.76 -4.32
CA TRP A 136 -32.84 -14.52 -3.79
C TRP A 136 -33.84 -13.35 -3.79
N SER A 137 -33.94 -12.64 -2.67
CA SER A 137 -34.72 -11.40 -2.53
C SER A 137 -33.81 -10.15 -2.53
N HIS A 138 -33.95 -9.36 -3.61
CA HIS A 138 -33.74 -7.91 -3.77
C HIS A 138 -32.40 -7.21 -3.43
N ASN A 139 -31.85 -6.59 -4.50
CA ASN A 139 -30.72 -5.67 -4.74
C ASN A 139 -30.21 -4.65 -3.68
N GLY A 140 -30.78 -4.52 -2.47
CA GLY A 140 -30.40 -3.47 -1.52
C GLY A 140 -29.21 -3.77 -0.61
N ASP A 141 -29.10 -5.02 -0.13
CA ASP A 141 -28.14 -5.38 0.93
C ASP A 141 -26.68 -5.38 0.45
N TYR A 142 -26.44 -5.55 -0.84
CA TYR A 142 -25.07 -5.59 -1.39
C TYR A 142 -24.37 -4.24 -1.38
N VAL A 143 -25.12 -3.16 -1.64
CA VAL A 143 -24.57 -1.82 -1.61
C VAL A 143 -24.15 -1.46 -0.19
N LEU A 144 -24.94 -1.88 0.81
CA LEU A 144 -24.59 -1.68 2.22
C LEU A 144 -23.39 -2.51 2.66
N VAL A 145 -23.31 -3.79 2.26
CA VAL A 145 -22.15 -4.64 2.55
C VAL A 145 -20.89 -4.10 1.87
N PHE A 146 -21.01 -3.64 0.63
CA PHE A 146 -19.91 -3.01 -0.10
C PHE A 146 -19.43 -1.74 0.61
N ILE A 147 -20.33 -0.79 0.89
CA ILE A 147 -20.01 0.45 1.63
C ILE A 147 -19.38 0.13 2.98
N ALA A 148 -19.91 -0.83 3.74
CA ALA A 148 -19.36 -1.22 5.03
C ALA A 148 -17.95 -1.82 4.89
N ALA A 149 -17.70 -2.63 3.87
CA ALA A 149 -16.39 -3.20 3.60
C ALA A 149 -15.36 -2.12 3.20
N GLU A 150 -15.75 -1.18 2.34
CA GLU A 150 -14.89 -0.05 1.95
C GLU A 150 -14.56 0.84 3.16
N LEU A 151 -15.56 1.22 3.96
CA LEU A 151 -15.34 2.01 5.18
C LEU A 151 -14.45 1.27 6.19
N ALA A 152 -14.66 -0.03 6.39
CA ALA A 152 -13.80 -0.83 7.27
C ALA A 152 -12.36 -0.87 6.75
N SER A 153 -12.16 -0.94 5.44
CA SER A 153 -10.83 -0.95 4.83
C SER A 153 -10.05 0.36 5.06
N LEU A 154 -10.73 1.50 4.96
CA LEU A 154 -10.17 2.82 5.26
C LEU A 154 -9.76 2.93 6.73
N VAL A 155 -10.62 2.48 7.65
CA VAL A 155 -10.34 2.48 9.09
C VAL A 155 -9.14 1.58 9.42
N VAL A 156 -9.09 0.37 8.85
CA VAL A 156 -7.98 -0.57 9.08
C VAL A 156 -6.66 0.00 8.56
N GLY A 157 -6.65 0.55 7.35
CA GLY A 157 -5.44 1.16 6.77
C GLY A 157 -4.93 2.35 7.58
N PHE A 158 -5.84 3.21 8.05
CA PHE A 158 -5.50 4.32 8.93
C PHE A 158 -4.90 3.85 10.27
N VAL A 159 -5.57 2.93 10.97
CA VAL A 159 -5.09 2.40 12.26
C VAL A 159 -3.75 1.69 12.10
N PHE A 160 -3.58 0.88 11.05
CA PHE A 160 -2.33 0.18 10.79
C PHE A 160 -1.18 1.15 10.50
N GLY A 161 -1.39 2.11 9.59
CA GLY A 161 -0.39 3.13 9.26
C GLY A 161 0.07 3.90 10.49
N LEU A 162 -0.88 4.33 11.32
CA LEU A 162 -0.58 5.04 12.57
C LEU A 162 0.22 4.18 13.56
N THR A 163 -0.15 2.90 13.71
CA THR A 163 0.54 1.96 14.60
C THR A 163 1.99 1.72 14.15
N VAL A 164 2.21 1.52 12.84
CA VAL A 164 3.56 1.33 12.28
C VAL A 164 4.38 2.60 12.41
N SER A 165 3.82 3.78 12.12
CA SER A 165 4.52 5.06 12.28
C SER A 165 4.99 5.26 13.71
N LEU A 166 4.13 5.00 14.70
CA LEU A 166 4.51 5.06 16.12
C LEU A 166 5.62 4.06 16.44
N ALA A 167 5.51 2.81 15.99
CA ALA A 167 6.51 1.79 16.25
C ALA A 167 7.88 2.19 15.67
N LEU A 168 7.91 2.67 14.43
CA LEU A 168 9.14 3.13 13.77
C LEU A 168 9.75 4.33 14.50
N THR A 169 8.93 5.30 14.90
CA THR A 169 9.37 6.50 15.64
C THR A 169 9.94 6.15 17.02
N LEU A 170 9.40 5.14 17.69
CA LEU A 170 9.89 4.67 19.00
C LEU A 170 11.14 3.78 18.89
N SER A 171 11.46 3.28 17.69
CA SER A 171 12.57 2.35 17.45
C SER A 171 13.81 2.97 16.82
N GLY A 172 13.71 4.21 16.31
CA GLY A 172 14.82 4.99 15.75
C GLY A 172 15.33 6.04 16.75
#